data_AF-A0A164PGF9-F1
#
_entry.id   AF-A0A164PGF9-F1
#
_cell.length_a   1.000
_cell.length_b   1.000
_cell.length_c   1.000
_cell.angle_alpha   90.00
_cell.angle_beta   90.00
_cell.angle_gamma   90.00
#
_symmetry.space_group_name_H-M   'P 1'
#
loop_
_entity.id
_entity.type
_entity.pdbx_description
1 polymer ?
#
loop_
_entity_poly.entity_id
_entity_poly.type
_entity_poly.pdbx_seq_one_letter_code
_entity_poly.pdbx_strand_id
1 'polypeptide(L)'
;MLSKTFHLVHVIIHGIVLTRSPVAYGLEESVTVKKQQRLVLRCRTRGNPVPAVVWYKDGKPLNAASKRVRIKTKRRRSTLRIRCVKEEDAGLYECRPNNVIGSGTASRSKVTVVKVTASPSSDLTSKLTGTNLRPANGKNV
;
A
#
# COMPACT_ATOMS: atom_id res chain seq x y z
N MET A 1 49.48 -2.37 -38.45
CA MET A 1 48.18 -2.93 -38.01
C MET A 1 47.92 -2.49 -36.57
N LEU A 2 47.00 -1.56 -36.35
CA LEU A 2 46.57 -1.13 -35.01
C LEU A 2 45.43 -2.04 -34.56
N SER A 3 45.69 -2.98 -33.65
CA SER A 3 44.63 -3.70 -32.94
C SER A 3 44.78 -3.46 -31.44
N LYS A 4 43.72 -2.87 -30.90
CA LYS A 4 43.58 -2.30 -29.57
C LYS A 4 43.48 -3.42 -28.56
N THR A 5 44.39 -3.48 -27.58
CA THR A 5 44.17 -4.34 -26.42
C THR A 5 44.63 -3.70 -25.13
N PHE A 6 43.77 -3.88 -24.13
CA PHE A 6 43.89 -3.48 -22.73
C PHE A 6 43.64 -2.01 -22.46
N HIS A 7 42.34 -1.70 -22.49
CA HIS A 7 41.72 -0.65 -21.70
C HIS A 7 42.43 -0.50 -20.35
N LEU A 8 43.14 0.62 -20.24
CA LEU A 8 43.67 1.16 -19.01
C LEU A 8 42.62 1.01 -17.91
N VAL A 9 42.87 0.04 -17.03
CA VAL A 9 42.33 -0.04 -15.67
C VAL A 9 42.85 1.14 -14.80
N HIS A 10 43.51 2.13 -15.41
CA HIS A 10 44.09 3.35 -14.83
C HIS A 10 43.19 4.59 -14.99
N VAL A 11 41.87 4.44 -14.99
CA VAL A 11 40.95 5.58 -14.79
C VAL A 11 40.31 5.46 -13.39
N ILE A 12 41.12 5.24 -12.37
CA ILE A 12 40.73 5.60 -11.00
C ILE A 12 41.02 7.09 -10.87
N ILE A 13 40.16 7.90 -11.47
CA ILE A 13 40.14 9.36 -11.24
C ILE A 13 39.43 9.57 -9.90
N HIS A 14 40.00 10.37 -9.01
CA HIS A 14 39.36 10.82 -7.77
C HIS A 14 37.94 11.35 -8.08
N GLY A 15 36.89 10.62 -7.67
CA GLY A 15 35.50 11.09 -7.77
C GLY A 15 34.54 10.29 -8.68
N ILE A 16 34.86 9.08 -9.12
CA ILE A 16 33.89 8.24 -9.86
C ILE A 16 32.78 7.76 -8.90
N VAL A 17 31.61 8.40 -8.95
CA VAL A 17 30.41 7.91 -8.27
C VAL A 17 29.82 6.77 -9.08
N LEU A 18 29.92 5.52 -8.59
CA LEU A 18 29.31 4.35 -9.23
C LEU A 18 27.78 4.48 -9.24
N THR A 19 27.22 4.96 -10.35
CA THR A 19 25.77 5.09 -10.51
C THR A 19 25.12 3.73 -10.71
N ARG A 20 23.92 3.54 -10.16
CA ARG A 20 23.13 2.31 -10.27
C ARG A 20 21.69 2.65 -10.56
N SER A 21 21.08 1.93 -11.51
CA SER A 21 19.67 2.08 -11.87
C SER A 21 18.76 1.92 -10.64
N PRO A 22 17.68 2.69 -10.55
CA PRO A 22 16.77 2.59 -9.42
C PRO A 22 15.98 1.26 -9.45
N VAL A 23 15.67 0.72 -8.29
CA VAL A 23 14.80 -0.46 -8.14
C VAL A 23 13.90 -0.28 -6.93
N ALA A 24 12.60 -0.49 -7.11
CA ALA A 24 11.61 -0.51 -6.04
C ALA A 24 11.26 -1.95 -5.66
N TYR A 25 11.05 -2.20 -4.37
CA TYR A 25 10.72 -3.52 -3.84
C TYR A 25 10.01 -3.43 -2.49
N GLY A 26 9.52 -4.57 -2.00
CA GLY A 26 8.89 -4.69 -0.68
C GLY A 26 7.47 -4.14 -0.60
N LEU A 27 6.83 -3.90 -1.76
CA LEU A 27 5.41 -3.65 -1.86
C LEU A 27 4.69 -5.01 -1.95
N GLU A 28 3.62 -5.19 -1.17
CA GLU A 28 2.79 -6.40 -1.22
C GLU A 28 2.11 -6.52 -2.59
N GLU A 29 2.09 -7.73 -3.17
CA GLU A 29 1.54 -7.96 -4.52
C GLU A 29 0.04 -7.67 -4.59
N SER A 30 -0.70 -7.99 -3.53
CA SER A 30 -2.12 -7.63 -3.43
C SER A 30 -2.51 -7.27 -1.99
N VAL A 31 -3.43 -6.33 -1.86
CA VAL A 31 -3.94 -5.84 -0.58
C VAL A 31 -5.46 -5.70 -0.67
N THR A 32 -6.17 -6.31 0.27
CA THR A 32 -7.62 -6.13 0.43
C THR A 32 -7.90 -5.23 1.62
N VAL A 33 -8.68 -4.17 1.43
CA VAL A 33 -9.02 -3.19 2.46
C VAL A 33 -10.53 -2.98 2.54
N LYS A 34 -11.07 -2.85 3.75
CA LYS A 34 -12.50 -2.55 3.94
C LYS A 34 -12.76 -1.06 3.69
N LYS A 35 -13.95 -0.72 3.19
CA LYS A 35 -14.42 0.67 3.09
C LYS A 35 -14.26 1.42 4.42
N GLN A 36 -14.03 2.73 4.33
CA GLN A 36 -13.83 3.66 5.44
C GLN A 36 -12.57 3.39 6.30
N GLN A 37 -11.88 2.26 6.13
CA GLN A 37 -10.60 2.00 6.78
C GLN A 37 -9.45 2.75 6.08
N ARG A 38 -8.23 2.50 6.56
CA ARG A 38 -7.01 3.14 6.05
C ARG A 38 -6.17 2.14 5.27
N LEU A 39 -5.87 2.46 4.01
CA LEU A 39 -4.87 1.76 3.21
C LEU A 39 -3.47 2.30 3.54
N VAL A 40 -2.49 1.40 3.67
CA VAL A 40 -1.08 1.75 3.85
C VAL A 40 -0.22 0.89 2.95
N LEU A 41 0.38 1.50 1.93
CA LEU A 41 1.32 0.84 1.04
C LEU A 41 2.74 1.29 1.37
N ARG A 42 3.68 0.34 1.47
CA ARG A 42 5.07 0.59 1.82
C ARG A 42 5.96 0.11 0.69
N CYS A 43 6.88 0.96 0.27
CA CYS A 43 7.85 0.66 -0.78
C CYS A 43 9.25 1.05 -0.32
N ARG A 44 10.23 0.24 -0.70
CA ARG A 44 11.66 0.53 -0.49
C ARG A 44 12.36 0.69 -1.84
N THR A 45 13.44 1.46 -1.87
CA THR A 45 14.21 1.71 -3.08
C THR A 45 15.71 1.46 -2.91
N ARG A 46 16.33 0.91 -3.95
CA ARG A 46 17.79 0.82 -4.13
C ARG A 46 18.16 1.56 -5.42
N GLY A 47 19.44 1.90 -5.56
CA GLY A 47 19.97 2.74 -6.65
C GLY A 47 20.94 3.79 -6.12
N ASN A 48 21.81 4.29 -7.00
CA ASN A 48 22.77 5.33 -6.68
C ASN A 48 22.82 6.35 -7.83
N PRO A 49 22.58 7.65 -7.62
CA PRO A 49 22.17 8.31 -6.37
C PRO A 49 20.86 7.77 -5.78
N VAL A 50 20.55 8.10 -4.53
CA VAL A 50 19.32 7.67 -3.84
C VAL A 50 18.10 8.09 -4.68
N PRO A 51 17.23 7.16 -5.12
CA PRO A 51 16.14 7.51 -6.01
C PRO A 51 15.04 8.29 -5.31
N ALA A 52 14.46 9.26 -6.02
CA ALA A 52 13.14 9.79 -5.72
C ALA A 52 12.06 8.73 -6.04
N VAL A 53 10.87 8.87 -5.45
CA VAL A 53 9.74 7.95 -5.68
C VAL A 53 8.52 8.72 -6.08
N VAL A 54 7.88 8.28 -7.16
CA VAL A 54 6.56 8.73 -7.60
C VAL A 54 5.61 7.53 -7.50
N TRP A 55 4.45 7.76 -6.89
CA TRP A 55 3.39 6.76 -6.82
C TRP A 55 2.43 6.93 -7.99
N TYR A 56 1.94 5.83 -8.52
CA TYR A 56 0.94 5.79 -9.57
C TYR A 56 -0.25 4.95 -9.12
N LYS A 57 -1.45 5.31 -9.60
CA LYS A 57 -2.67 4.50 -9.55
C LYS A 57 -3.21 4.40 -10.96
N ASP A 58 -3.41 3.18 -11.43
CA ASP A 58 -3.97 2.88 -12.76
C ASP A 58 -3.24 3.65 -13.89
N GLY A 59 -1.91 3.64 -13.82
CA GLY A 59 -1.02 4.31 -14.78
C GLY A 59 -0.92 5.83 -14.63
N LYS A 60 -1.70 6.47 -13.75
CA LYS A 60 -1.69 7.92 -13.54
C LYS A 60 -0.91 8.29 -12.26
N PRO A 61 -0.09 9.36 -12.28
CA PRO A 61 0.62 9.79 -11.09
C PRO A 61 -0.36 10.20 -9.99
N LEU A 62 -0.12 9.70 -8.77
CA LEU A 62 -0.91 10.05 -7.59
C LEU A 62 -0.45 11.38 -7.04
N ASN A 63 -1.31 12.39 -7.17
CA ASN A 63 -1.10 13.69 -6.55
C ASN A 63 -1.62 13.67 -5.11
N ALA A 64 -0.80 14.12 -4.15
CA ALA A 64 -1.20 14.26 -2.75
C ALA A 64 -2.09 15.51 -2.49
N ALA A 65 -2.83 15.97 -3.50
CA ALA A 65 -3.68 17.16 -3.42
C ALA A 65 -4.90 16.96 -2.50
N SER A 66 -5.39 15.72 -2.39
CA SER A 66 -6.49 15.37 -1.49
C SER A 66 -6.02 15.23 -0.04
N LYS A 67 -6.75 15.82 0.92
CA LYS A 67 -6.49 15.68 2.37
C LYS A 67 -6.46 14.21 2.84
N ARG A 68 -7.11 13.28 2.10
CA ARG A 68 -7.16 11.84 2.41
C ARG A 68 -5.87 11.10 2.04
N VAL A 69 -5.15 11.56 1.01
CA VAL A 69 -3.99 10.89 0.43
C VAL A 69 -2.73 11.56 0.98
N ARG A 70 -1.85 10.77 1.60
CA ARG A 70 -0.56 11.26 2.10
C ARG A 70 0.57 10.35 1.66
N ILE A 71 1.57 10.93 1.02
CA ILE A 71 2.82 10.25 0.65
C ILE A 71 3.92 10.79 1.56
N LYS A 72 4.67 9.88 2.20
CA LYS A 72 5.87 10.22 2.97
C LYS A 72 7.05 9.43 2.44
N THR A 73 8.06 10.14 1.95
CA THR A 73 9.31 9.54 1.48
C THR A 73 10.46 10.01 2.36
N LYS A 74 11.24 9.07 2.91
CA LYS A 74 12.45 9.36 3.70
C LYS A 74 13.56 8.40 3.28
N ARG A 75 14.65 8.96 2.75
CA ARG A 75 15.79 8.20 2.19
C ARG A 75 15.30 7.17 1.16
N ARG A 76 15.35 5.89 1.52
CA ARG A 76 15.04 4.74 0.65
C ARG A 76 13.69 4.08 0.97
N ARG A 77 12.81 4.79 1.68
CA ARG A 77 11.50 4.29 2.09
C ARG A 77 10.42 5.29 1.72
N SER A 78 9.42 4.84 0.97
CA SER A 78 8.22 5.61 0.69
C SER A 78 6.99 4.90 1.25
N THR A 79 6.06 5.66 1.78
CA THR A 79 4.80 5.17 2.31
C THR A 79 3.65 6.01 1.78
N LEU A 80 2.73 5.36 1.08
CA LEU A 80 1.46 5.92 0.65
C LEU A 80 0.38 5.53 1.66
N ARG A 81 -0.40 6.51 2.11
CA ARG A 81 -1.53 6.31 3.02
C ARG A 81 -2.78 6.96 2.45
N ILE A 82 -3.87 6.21 2.42
CA ILE A 82 -5.19 6.71 2.03
C ILE A 82 -6.13 6.48 3.21
N ARG A 83 -6.70 7.55 3.77
CA ARG A 83 -7.72 7.48 4.83
C ARG A 83 -9.12 7.41 4.22
N CYS A 84 -10.04 6.79 4.97
CA CYS A 84 -11.44 6.69 4.58
C CYS A 84 -11.58 6.11 3.16
N VAL A 85 -11.04 4.91 2.96
CA VAL A 85 -10.98 4.23 1.67
C VAL A 85 -12.37 4.09 1.05
N LYS A 86 -12.47 4.42 -0.24
CA LYS A 86 -13.66 4.33 -1.09
C LYS A 86 -13.48 3.26 -2.16
N GLU A 87 -14.57 2.88 -2.85
CA GLU A 87 -14.48 1.91 -3.97
C GLU A 87 -13.57 2.40 -5.09
N GLU A 88 -13.59 3.71 -5.38
CA GLU A 88 -12.73 4.36 -6.38
C GLU A 88 -11.23 4.26 -6.06
N ASP A 89 -10.87 3.97 -4.80
CA ASP A 89 -9.48 3.78 -4.39
C ASP A 89 -8.96 2.37 -4.75
N ALA A 90 -9.81 1.44 -5.21
CA ALA A 90 -9.36 0.17 -5.78
C ALA A 90 -8.59 0.40 -7.09
N GLY A 91 -7.64 -0.48 -7.40
CA GLY A 91 -6.86 -0.38 -8.63
C GLY A 91 -5.44 -0.94 -8.51
N LEU A 92 -4.64 -0.72 -9.55
CA LEU A 92 -3.23 -1.09 -9.57
C LEU A 92 -2.36 0.08 -9.12
N TYR A 93 -1.68 -0.10 -7.99
CA TYR A 93 -0.75 0.88 -7.45
C TYR A 93 0.68 0.54 -7.83
N GLU A 94 1.45 1.54 -8.22
CA GLU A 94 2.86 1.37 -8.57
C GLU A 94 3.75 2.35 -7.82
N CYS A 95 4.81 1.84 -7.23
CA CYS A 95 5.92 2.62 -6.71
C CYS A 95 7.01 2.68 -7.78
N ARG A 96 7.17 3.84 -8.43
CA ARG A 96 8.19 4.06 -9.47
C ARG A 96 9.37 4.88 -8.93
N PRO A 97 10.57 4.29 -8.86
CA PRO A 97 11.77 5.00 -8.44
C PRO A 97 12.44 5.70 -9.64
N ASN A 98 12.99 6.89 -9.42
CA ASN A 98 13.68 7.67 -10.45
C ASN A 98 14.98 8.27 -9.90
N ASN A 99 16.06 8.23 -10.69
CA ASN A 99 17.31 8.93 -10.40
C ASN A 99 17.89 9.51 -11.70
N VAL A 100 19.14 10.01 -11.66
CA VAL A 100 19.80 10.62 -12.84
C VAL A 100 20.05 9.64 -13.99
N ILE A 101 20.03 8.33 -13.73
CA ILE A 101 20.11 7.29 -14.78
C ILE A 101 18.75 7.09 -15.46
N GLY A 102 17.67 7.54 -14.82
CA GLY A 102 16.30 7.51 -15.33
C GLY A 102 15.35 6.75 -14.41
N SER A 103 14.23 6.34 -15.01
CA SER A 103 13.19 5.56 -14.33
C SER A 103 13.64 4.11 -14.15
N GLY A 104 13.49 3.61 -12.94
CA GLY A 104 13.91 2.28 -12.55
C GLY A 104 12.81 1.23 -12.60
N THR A 105 13.14 0.03 -12.15
CA THR A 105 12.17 -1.07 -12.01
C THR A 105 11.15 -0.72 -10.93
N ALA A 106 9.86 -0.74 -11.30
CA ALA A 106 8.74 -0.44 -10.41
C ALA A 106 8.32 -1.67 -9.59
N SER A 107 7.71 -1.41 -8.42
CA SER A 107 7.03 -2.43 -7.63
C SER A 107 5.53 -2.14 -7.64
N ARG A 108 4.69 -3.18 -7.81
CA ARG A 108 3.25 -3.04 -8.07
C ARG A 108 2.41 -3.78 -7.03
N SER A 109 1.22 -3.26 -6.75
CA SER A 109 0.26 -3.83 -5.82
C SER A 109 -1.16 -3.72 -6.37
N LYS A 110 -1.90 -4.82 -6.41
CA LYS A 110 -3.33 -4.82 -6.70
C LYS A 110 -4.12 -4.55 -5.42
N VAL A 111 -4.83 -3.43 -5.37
CA VAL A 111 -5.67 -3.06 -4.22
C VAL A 111 -7.13 -3.36 -4.52
N THR A 112 -7.74 -4.16 -3.64
CA THR A 112 -9.17 -4.50 -3.69
C THR A 112 -9.88 -3.86 -2.50
N VAL A 113 -11.04 -3.25 -2.74
CA VAL A 113 -11.86 -2.62 -1.69
C VAL A 113 -13.12 -3.44 -1.47
N VAL A 114 -13.36 -3.88 -0.23
CA VAL A 114 -14.55 -4.67 0.14
C VAL A 114 -15.48 -3.87 1.06
N LYS A 115 -16.79 -4.11 0.95
CA LYS A 115 -17.78 -3.55 1.87
C LYS A 115 -17.60 -4.18 3.26
N VAL A 116 -17.89 -3.42 4.31
CA VAL A 116 -18.06 -3.99 5.65
C VAL A 116 -19.40 -4.70 5.63
N THR A 117 -19.41 -5.99 5.29
CA THR A 117 -20.58 -6.82 5.57
C THR A 117 -20.63 -6.99 7.09
N ALA A 118 -21.74 -6.59 7.70
CA ALA A 118 -22.03 -7.00 9.07
C ALA A 118 -22.02 -8.53 9.07
N SER A 119 -21.15 -9.14 9.88
CA SER A 119 -21.24 -10.59 10.12
C SER A 119 -22.58 -10.88 10.80
N PRO A 120 -23.38 -11.85 10.33
CA PRO A 120 -24.59 -12.27 11.03
C PRO A 120 -24.18 -13.15 12.22
N SER A 121 -23.89 -12.54 13.37
CA SER A 121 -23.66 -13.31 14.60
C SER A 121 -23.90 -12.46 15.86
N SER A 122 -25.18 -12.26 16.20
CA SER A 122 -25.67 -12.26 17.57
C SER A 122 -27.20 -12.40 17.58
N ASP A 123 -27.70 -13.52 17.03
CA ASP A 123 -29.10 -13.93 17.21
C ASP A 123 -29.12 -15.32 17.86
N LEU A 124 -28.55 -15.40 19.06
CA LEU A 124 -28.54 -16.57 19.94
C LEU A 124 -28.61 -16.09 21.39
N THR A 125 -29.72 -15.47 21.80
CA THR A 125 -30.29 -15.51 23.18
C THR A 125 -31.52 -14.61 23.31
N SER A 126 -32.72 -15.16 23.06
CA SER A 126 -33.97 -14.83 23.82
C SER A 126 -35.16 -15.70 23.39
N LYS A 127 -34.98 -17.03 23.29
CA LYS A 127 -36.11 -17.98 23.22
C LYS A 127 -35.93 -19.12 24.22
N LEU A 128 -35.76 -18.79 25.49
CA LEU A 128 -35.92 -19.70 26.63
C LEU A 128 -36.22 -18.86 27.90
N THR A 129 -37.33 -18.12 27.91
CA THR A 129 -38.01 -17.75 29.15
C THR A 129 -39.46 -18.15 29.00
N GLY A 130 -39.83 -19.14 29.80
CA GLY A 130 -41.00 -19.96 29.62
C GLY A 130 -42.31 -19.19 29.67
N THR A 131 -43.22 -19.63 28.83
CA THR A 131 -44.65 -19.59 29.08
C THR A 131 -44.96 -20.18 30.45
N ASN A 132 -45.51 -19.37 31.35
CA ASN A 132 -46.52 -19.81 32.31
C ASN A 132 -47.37 -18.61 32.73
N LEU A 133 -48.44 -18.39 31.98
CA LEU A 133 -49.59 -17.61 32.42
C LEU A 133 -50.67 -18.60 32.86
N ARG A 134 -50.95 -18.67 34.16
CA ARG A 134 -52.33 -18.55 34.65
C ARG A 134 -52.39 -18.21 36.14
N PRO A 135 -53.16 -17.18 36.54
CA PRO A 135 -53.55 -16.96 37.93
C PRO A 135 -54.82 -17.75 38.24
N ALA A 136 -54.88 -18.37 39.42
CA ALA A 136 -56.12 -18.92 39.96
C ALA A 136 -56.21 -18.70 41.47
N ASN A 137 -56.90 -17.60 41.82
CA ASN A 137 -57.95 -17.51 42.82
C ASN A 137 -57.62 -17.86 44.30
N GLY A 138 -57.22 -16.84 45.07
CA GLY A 138 -57.38 -16.83 46.52
C GLY A 138 -58.77 -16.34 46.90
N LYS A 139 -59.57 -17.23 47.50
CA LYS A 139 -60.78 -16.86 48.25
C LYS A 139 -60.33 -16.18 49.55
N ASN A 140 -60.67 -14.91 49.73
CA ASN A 140 -60.61 -14.27 51.05
C ASN A 140 -61.90 -14.59 51.82
N VAL A 141 -61.69 -14.89 53.10
CA VAL A 141 -62.65 -14.94 54.20
C VAL A 141 -63.36 -13.60 54.37
#